data_AF-A0A1W1ZDM5-F1
#
_entry.id   AF-A0A1W1ZDM5-F1
#
_cell.length_a   1.000
_cell.length_b   1.000
_cell.length_c   1.000
_cell.angle_alpha   90.00
_cell.angle_beta   90.00
_cell.angle_gamma   90.00
#
_symmetry.space_group_name_H-M   'P 1'
#
loop_
_entity.id
_entity.type
_entity.pdbx_description
1 polymer ?
#
loop_
_entity_poly.entity_id
_entity_poly.type
_entity_poly.pdbx_seq_one_letter_code
_entity_poly.pdbx_strand_id
1 'polypeptide(L)'
;MLNNKKAILYGICKIGFLAITLAVLNFIDPIVRYHTARYYDMIPYLVWLHVYTLVIAVFFLMDHIKEWFRKGRLRADWSYAVITAALFAVLYLPNMPLNQLSHNHYDLLLILFWFSLLKTICKDKTGVSDESAQNK
;
A
#
# COMPACT_ATOMS: atom_id res chain seq x y z
N MET A 1 -23.82 -5.30 -23.81
CA MET A 1 -22.68 -6.23 -24.05
C MET A 1 -21.31 -5.56 -24.15
N LEU A 2 -21.15 -4.31 -24.63
CA LEU A 2 -19.83 -3.66 -24.75
C LEU A 2 -19.11 -3.36 -23.41
N ASN A 3 -19.86 -3.10 -22.32
CA ASN A 3 -19.26 -2.78 -21.02
C ASN A 3 -18.50 -3.97 -20.40
N ASN A 4 -18.97 -5.20 -20.59
CA ASN A 4 -18.32 -6.39 -20.01
C ASN A 4 -16.97 -6.67 -20.66
N LYS A 5 -16.81 -6.45 -21.98
CA LYS A 5 -15.53 -6.66 -22.68
C LYS A 5 -14.45 -5.68 -22.20
N LYS A 6 -14.83 -4.41 -21.94
CA LYS A 6 -13.90 -3.40 -21.40
C LYS A 6 -13.48 -3.70 -19.96
N ALA A 7 -14.41 -4.17 -19.12
CA ALA A 7 -14.12 -4.57 -17.74
C ALA A 7 -13.18 -5.79 -17.69
N ILE A 8 -13.41 -6.79 -18.54
CA ILE A 8 -12.56 -7.99 -18.62
C ILE A 8 -11.16 -7.63 -19.13
N LEU A 9 -11.05 -6.82 -20.19
CA LEU A 9 -9.77 -6.36 -20.71
C LEU A 9 -8.99 -5.56 -19.66
N TYR A 10 -9.66 -4.67 -18.94
CA TYR A 10 -9.05 -3.90 -17.84
C TYR A 10 -8.53 -4.82 -16.72
N GLY A 11 -9.29 -5.85 -16.35
CA GLY A 11 -8.87 -6.86 -15.37
C GLY A 11 -7.64 -7.64 -15.82
N ILE A 12 -7.62 -8.11 -17.07
CA ILE A 12 -6.48 -8.84 -17.65
C ILE A 12 -5.24 -7.94 -17.71
N CYS A 13 -5.37 -6.68 -18.15
CA CYS A 13 -4.26 -5.74 -18.15
C CYS A 13 -3.72 -5.46 -16.74
N LYS A 14 -4.60 -5.35 -15.73
CA LYS A 14 -4.20 -5.16 -14.32
C LYS A 14 -3.42 -6.38 -13.80
N ILE A 15 -3.88 -7.60 -14.10
CA ILE A 15 -3.18 -8.84 -13.71
C ILE A 15 -1.85 -8.99 -14.45
N GLY A 16 -1.82 -8.71 -15.76
CA GLY A 16 -0.59 -8.75 -16.56
C GLY A 16 0.45 -7.74 -16.09
N PHE A 17 0.02 -6.51 -15.77
CA PHE A 17 0.88 -5.48 -15.19
C PHE A 17 1.45 -5.92 -13.83
N LEU A 18 0.63 -6.53 -12.97
CA LEU A 18 1.10 -7.10 -11.70
C LEU A 18 2.16 -8.18 -11.93
N ALA A 19 1.90 -9.13 -12.84
CA ALA A 19 2.81 -10.22 -13.13
C ALA A 19 4.16 -9.71 -13.64
N ILE A 20 4.15 -8.73 -14.55
CA ILE A 20 5.38 -8.09 -15.06
C ILE A 20 6.10 -7.34 -13.93
N THR A 21 5.38 -6.59 -13.10
CA THR A 21 5.94 -5.87 -11.96
C THR A 21 6.60 -6.84 -10.98
N LEU A 22 5.92 -7.93 -10.63
CA LEU A 22 6.49 -8.97 -9.76
C LEU A 22 7.69 -9.67 -10.40
N ALA A 23 7.69 -9.90 -11.71
CA ALA A 23 8.82 -10.49 -12.42
C ALA A 23 10.05 -9.57 -12.39
N VAL A 24 9.86 -8.27 -12.64
CA VAL A 24 10.94 -7.26 -12.54
C VAL A 24 11.47 -7.16 -11.11
N LEU A 25 10.58 -7.16 -10.12
CA LEU A 25 10.96 -7.10 -8.71
C LEU A 25 11.76 -8.35 -8.29
N ASN A 26 11.34 -9.54 -8.72
CA ASN A 26 12.08 -10.79 -8.47
C ASN A 26 13.43 -10.83 -9.19
N PHE A 27 13.56 -10.18 -10.34
CA PHE A 27 14.82 -10.11 -11.07
C PHE A 27 15.84 -9.17 -10.39
N ILE A 28 15.37 -8.06 -9.80
CA ILE A 28 16.24 -7.07 -9.16
C ILE A 28 16.64 -7.48 -7.73
N ASP A 29 15.78 -8.19 -7.00
CA ASP A 29 16.06 -8.67 -5.63
C ASP A 29 17.44 -9.37 -5.46
N PRO A 30 17.84 -10.37 -6.28
CA PRO A 30 19.14 -11.01 -6.13
C PRO A 30 20.31 -10.07 -6.41
N ILE A 31 20.14 -9.07 -7.29
CA ILE A 31 21.17 -8.08 -7.60
C ILE A 31 21.39 -7.17 -6.38
N VAL A 32 20.31 -6.72 -5.74
CA VAL A 32 20.38 -5.90 -4.53
C VAL A 32 20.98 -6.69 -3.36
N ARG A 33 20.55 -7.94 -3.15
CA ARG A 33 21.13 -8.82 -2.12
C ARG A 33 22.62 -9.06 -2.34
N TYR A 34 23.03 -9.30 -3.59
CA TYR A 34 24.43 -9.45 -3.95
C TYR A 34 25.24 -8.18 -3.63
N HIS A 35 24.70 -7.01 -3.96
CA HIS A 35 25.35 -5.74 -3.67
C HIS A 35 25.48 -5.50 -2.15
N THR A 36 24.43 -5.75 -1.37
CA THR A 36 24.47 -5.63 0.09
C THR A 36 25.46 -6.61 0.73
N ALA A 37 25.49 -7.86 0.27
CA ALA A 37 26.45 -8.84 0.77
C ALA A 37 27.91 -8.48 0.43
N ARG A 38 28.14 -7.84 -0.73
CA ARG A 38 29.48 -7.51 -1.21
C ARG A 38 30.06 -6.22 -0.60
N TYR A 39 29.21 -5.23 -0.33
CA TYR A 39 29.65 -3.93 0.17
C TYR A 39 29.31 -3.69 1.65
N TYR A 40 28.73 -4.69 2.35
CA TYR A 40 28.24 -4.59 3.72
C TYR A 40 27.30 -3.41 3.97
N ASP A 41 26.69 -2.89 2.90
CA ASP A 41 25.76 -1.77 2.95
C ASP A 41 24.34 -2.32 2.94
N MET A 42 23.67 -2.22 4.08
CA MET A 42 22.27 -2.64 4.26
C MET A 42 21.28 -1.60 3.74
N ILE A 43 21.70 -0.36 3.48
CA ILE A 43 20.79 0.72 3.08
C ILE A 43 20.10 0.40 1.74
N PRO A 44 20.79 -0.06 0.67
CA PRO A 44 20.16 -0.41 -0.60
C PRO A 44 19.08 -1.48 -0.45
N TYR A 45 19.33 -2.48 0.39
CA TYR A 45 18.38 -3.56 0.65
C TYR A 45 17.14 -3.06 1.41
N LEU A 46 17.32 -2.23 2.45
CA LEU A 46 16.18 -1.64 3.19
C LEU A 46 15.33 -0.72 2.32
N VAL A 47 15.97 0.12 1.49
CA VAL A 47 15.28 0.97 0.52
C VAL A 47 14.52 0.11 -0.48
N TRP A 48 15.16 -0.93 -1.03
CA TRP A 48 14.51 -1.87 -1.95
C TRP A 48 13.28 -2.52 -1.34
N LEU A 49 13.35 -2.92 -0.08
CA LEU A 49 12.26 -3.55 0.64
C LEU A 49 11.05 -2.60 0.83
N HIS A 50 11.32 -1.32 1.13
CA HIS A 50 10.27 -0.30 1.18
C HIS A 50 9.64 -0.04 -0.18
N VAL A 51 10.44 0.07 -1.25
CA VAL A 51 9.93 0.25 -2.61
C VAL A 51 9.07 -0.94 -3.04
N TYR A 52 9.56 -2.17 -2.81
CA TYR A 52 8.87 -3.41 -3.14
C TYR A 52 7.49 -3.49 -2.48
N THR A 53 7.44 -3.31 -1.16
CA THR A 53 6.19 -3.41 -0.39
C THR A 53 5.23 -2.26 -0.65
N LEU A 54 5.74 -1.04 -0.90
CA LEU A 54 4.93 0.08 -1.33
C LEU A 54 4.25 -0.18 -2.68
N VAL A 55 4.98 -0.70 -3.66
CA VAL A 55 4.43 -1.03 -4.99
C VAL A 55 3.29 -2.05 -4.87
N ILE A 56 3.45 -3.07 -4.02
CA ILE A 56 2.39 -4.05 -3.75
C ILE A 56 1.17 -3.37 -3.11
N ALA A 57 1.39 -2.55 -2.08
CA ALA A 57 0.29 -1.86 -1.39
C ALA A 57 -0.47 -0.92 -2.34
N VAL A 58 0.24 -0.15 -3.16
CA VAL A 58 -0.33 0.73 -4.19
C VAL A 58 -1.15 -0.08 -5.20
N PHE A 59 -0.67 -1.26 -5.62
CA PHE A 59 -1.41 -2.11 -6.54
C PHE A 59 -2.76 -2.57 -5.95
N PHE A 60 -2.76 -3.04 -4.70
CA PHE A 60 -3.98 -3.44 -3.99
C PHE A 60 -4.95 -2.28 -3.79
N LEU A 61 -4.42 -1.07 -3.56
CA LEU A 61 -5.19 0.14 -3.31
C LEU A 61 -5.37 1.02 -4.56
N MET A 62 -5.05 0.53 -5.76
CA MET A 62 -5.07 1.37 -6.97
C MET A 62 -6.46 1.99 -7.20
N ASP A 63 -7.53 1.24 -6.95
CA ASP A 63 -8.90 1.74 -7.11
C ASP A 63 -9.26 2.79 -6.03
N HIS A 64 -8.70 2.65 -4.82
CA HIS A 64 -8.82 3.61 -3.74
C HIS A 64 -8.05 4.90 -4.02
N ILE A 65 -6.80 4.78 -4.49
CA ILE A 65 -5.96 5.92 -4.88
C ILE A 65 -6.58 6.68 -6.06
N LYS A 66 -7.18 5.98 -7.02
CA LYS A 66 -7.94 6.63 -8.11
C LYS A 66 -9.09 7.47 -7.59
N GLU A 67 -9.77 7.03 -6.53
CA GLU A 67 -10.83 7.81 -5.90
C GLU A 67 -10.28 9.09 -5.25
N TRP A 68 -9.00 9.14 -4.86
CA TRP A 68 -8.40 10.37 -4.33
C TRP A 68 -8.32 11.49 -5.36
N PHE A 69 -8.02 11.13 -6.60
CA PHE A 69 -7.93 12.07 -7.71
C PHE A 69 -9.29 12.39 -8.34
N ARG A 70 -10.36 11.71 -7.92
CA ARG A 70 -11.73 11.97 -8.39
C ARG A 70 -12.35 13.08 -7.54
N LYS A 71 -12.83 14.17 -8.18
CA LYS A 71 -13.41 15.37 -7.55
C LYS A 71 -14.11 15.06 -6.21
N GLY A 72 -13.65 15.69 -5.12
CA GLY A 72 -14.14 15.51 -3.76
C GLY A 72 -13.13 16.02 -2.72
N ARG A 73 -13.57 16.19 -1.46
CA ARG A 73 -12.65 16.45 -0.35
C ARG A 73 -12.07 15.14 0.16
N LEU A 74 -10.76 15.12 0.39
CA LEU A 74 -10.07 14.03 1.09
C LEU A 74 -10.22 14.23 2.60
N ARG A 75 -10.45 13.15 3.31
CA ARG A 75 -10.54 13.08 4.78
C ARG A 75 -9.64 11.96 5.28
N ALA A 76 -9.01 12.17 6.44
CA ALA A 76 -8.25 11.13 7.10
C ALA A 76 -9.18 10.22 7.92
N ASP A 77 -9.07 8.90 7.72
CA ASP A 77 -9.64 7.90 8.60
C ASP A 77 -8.69 7.63 9.77
N TRP A 78 -9.08 8.10 10.95
CA TRP A 78 -8.30 8.00 12.17
C TRP A 78 -8.00 6.56 12.59
N SER A 79 -8.85 5.59 12.23
CA SER A 79 -8.61 4.19 12.58
C SER A 79 -7.36 3.65 11.88
N TYR A 80 -7.22 3.92 10.58
CA TYR A 80 -6.02 3.56 9.82
C TYR A 80 -4.81 4.40 10.22
N ALA A 81 -5.00 5.65 10.63
CA ALA A 81 -3.91 6.48 11.15
C ALA A 81 -3.30 5.88 12.43
N VAL A 82 -4.15 5.41 13.36
CA VAL A 82 -3.69 4.75 14.60
C VAL A 82 -2.99 3.42 14.30
N ILE A 83 -3.52 2.61 13.38
CA ILE A 83 -2.86 1.36 12.96
C ILE A 83 -1.49 1.65 12.34
N THR A 84 -1.41 2.68 11.51
CA THR A 84 -0.16 3.10 10.87
C THR A 84 0.87 3.56 11.90
N ALA A 85 0.45 4.34 12.91
CA ALA A 85 1.31 4.78 14.00
C ALA A 85 1.80 3.60 14.86
N ALA A 86 0.92 2.62 15.15
CA ALA A 86 1.29 1.41 15.87
C ALA A 86 2.31 0.57 15.09
N LEU A 87 2.10 0.38 13.77
CA LEU A 87 3.04 -0.35 12.91
C LEU A 87 4.37 0.39 12.76
N PHE A 88 4.35 1.72 12.66
CA PHE A 88 5.56 2.54 12.67
C PHE A 88 6.37 2.29 13.96
N ALA A 89 5.69 2.27 15.11
CA ALA A 89 6.36 2.00 16.37
C ALA A 89 6.98 0.60 16.42
N VAL A 90 6.29 -0.43 15.93
CA VAL A 90 6.83 -1.80 15.89
C VAL A 90 7.98 -1.98 14.89
N LEU A 91 8.01 -1.19 13.81
CA LEU A 91 9.03 -1.31 12.77
C LEU A 91 10.31 -0.52 13.07
N TYR A 92 10.19 0.65 13.72
CA TYR A 92 11.29 1.61 13.80
C TYR A 92 11.69 2.01 15.23
N LEU A 93 10.85 1.81 16.26
CA LEU A 93 11.25 2.12 17.63
C LEU A 93 12.08 0.96 18.23
N PRO A 94 13.29 1.23 18.74
CA PRO A 94 14.08 0.21 19.41
C PRO A 94 13.43 -0.23 20.73
N ASN A 95 13.66 -1.49 21.14
CA ASN A 95 13.22 -2.08 22.41
C ASN A 95 11.70 -2.25 22.62
N MET A 96 10.90 -2.26 21.55
CA MET A 96 9.51 -2.70 21.65
C MET A 96 9.45 -4.24 21.79
N PRO A 97 8.60 -4.79 22.69
CA PRO A 97 8.48 -6.24 22.89
C PRO A 97 8.03 -6.97 21.62
N LEU A 98 7.35 -6.26 20.72
CA LEU A 98 6.89 -6.76 19.42
C LEU A 98 7.98 -6.75 18.33
N ASN A 99 9.18 -6.21 18.58
CA ASN A 99 10.26 -6.20 17.58
C ASN A 99 10.80 -7.61 17.27
N GLN A 100 10.64 -8.56 18.20
CA GLN A 100 11.01 -9.96 17.92
C GLN A 100 10.06 -10.60 16.88
N LEU A 101 8.79 -10.20 16.89
CA LEU A 101 7.81 -10.59 15.87
C LEU A 101 8.08 -9.90 14.52
N SER A 102 8.62 -8.67 14.54
CA SER A 102 8.95 -7.96 13.31
C SER A 102 10.12 -8.59 12.55
N HIS A 103 11.02 -9.31 13.22
CA HIS A 103 12.15 -9.95 12.53
C HIS A 103 11.72 -11.08 11.58
N ASN A 104 10.72 -11.87 11.95
CA ASN A 104 10.24 -13.01 11.15
C ASN A 104 9.13 -12.63 10.15
N HIS A 105 8.47 -11.50 10.37
CA HIS A 105 7.32 -11.07 9.57
C HIS A 105 7.48 -9.65 9.02
N TYR A 106 8.72 -9.18 8.90
CA TYR A 106 9.04 -7.80 8.53
C TYR A 106 8.33 -7.38 7.25
N ASP A 107 8.40 -8.21 6.21
CA ASP A 107 7.81 -7.94 4.90
C ASP A 107 6.29 -7.78 4.97
N LEU A 108 5.62 -8.65 5.74
CA LEU A 108 4.16 -8.60 5.93
C LEU A 108 3.74 -7.36 6.71
N LEU A 109 4.48 -7.02 7.77
CA LEU A 109 4.22 -5.82 8.57
C LEU A 109 4.45 -4.55 7.75
N LEU A 110 5.45 -4.56 6.87
CA LEU A 110 5.78 -3.44 5.99
C LEU A 110 4.71 -3.26 4.91
N ILE A 111 4.19 -4.35 4.31
CA ILE A 111 3.02 -4.32 3.42
C ILE A 111 1.81 -3.74 4.16
N LEU A 112 1.54 -4.21 5.39
CA LEU A 112 0.40 -3.75 6.19
C LEU A 112 0.54 -2.28 6.58
N PHE A 113 1.77 -1.83 6.86
CA PHE A 113 2.10 -0.43 7.14
C PHE A 113 1.74 0.46 5.95
N TRP A 114 2.27 0.15 4.76
CA TRP A 114 1.96 0.93 3.55
C TRP A 114 0.48 0.86 3.19
N PHE A 115 -0.15 -0.30 3.34
CA PHE A 115 -1.57 -0.46 3.08
C PHE A 115 -2.41 0.44 4.00
N SER A 116 -2.11 0.44 5.30
CA SER A 116 -2.81 1.25 6.30
C SER A 116 -2.55 2.75 6.09
N LEU A 117 -1.29 3.13 5.81
CA LEU A 117 -0.91 4.51 5.55
C LEU A 117 -1.68 5.07 4.36
N LEU A 118 -1.71 4.34 3.24
CA LEU A 118 -2.45 4.75 2.07
C LEU A 118 -3.96 4.81 2.39
N LYS A 119 -4.52 3.77 3.02
CA LYS A 119 -5.96 3.73 3.33
C LYS A 119 -6.42 4.80 4.32
N THR A 120 -5.50 5.38 5.10
CA THR A 120 -5.77 6.55 5.96
C THR A 120 -6.38 7.69 5.16
N ILE A 121 -5.98 7.91 3.91
CA ILE A 121 -6.57 8.94 3.07
C ILE A 121 -7.82 8.35 2.42
N CYS A 122 -9.00 8.82 2.80
CA CYS A 122 -10.28 8.42 2.23
C CYS A 122 -10.98 9.61 1.61
N LYS A 123 -11.89 9.37 0.67
CA LYS A 123 -12.79 10.41 0.17
C LYS A 123 -13.94 10.62 1.16
N ASP A 124 -14.28 11.87 1.41
CA ASP A 124 -15.43 12.23 2.22
C ASP A 124 -16.73 11.77 1.54
N LYS A 125 -17.56 11.00 2.25
CA LYS A 125 -18.87 10.52 1.77
C LYS A 125 -20.01 11.51 2.06
N THR A 126 -19.74 12.66 2.67
CA THR A 126 -20.74 13.67 3.06
C THR A 126 -21.24 14.52 1.88
N GLY A 127 -21.85 13.85 0.89
CA GLY A 127 -22.53 14.51 -0.24
C GLY A 127 -23.85 13.85 -0.66
N VAL A 128 -24.45 12.99 0.19
CA VAL A 128 -25.76 12.35 -0.07
C VAL A 128 -26.57 12.24 1.22
N SER A 129 -26.72 13.33 1.98
CA SER A 129 -27.64 13.28 3.13
C SER A 129 -28.27 14.61 3.55
N ASP A 130 -28.27 15.64 2.68
CA ASP A 130 -28.92 16.93 2.98
C ASP A 130 -30.19 17.22 2.15
N GLU A 131 -30.69 16.26 1.33
CA GLU A 131 -31.94 16.45 0.56
C GLU A 131 -33.20 15.82 1.21
N SER A 132 -33.09 15.16 2.36
CA SER A 132 -34.25 14.51 3.01
C SER A 132 -34.82 15.23 4.24
N ALA A 133 -34.25 16.39 4.61
CA ALA A 133 -34.64 17.12 5.83
C ALA A 133 -35.44 18.41 5.58
N GLN A 134 -35.91 18.68 4.36
CA GLN A 134 -36.76 19.86 4.05
C GLN A 134 -38.21 19.53 3.67
N ASN A 135 -38.66 18.29 3.87
CA ASN A 135 -40.07 17.92 3.63
C ASN A 135 -40.66 17.19 4.85
N LYS A 136 -40.77 17.91 5.98
CA LYS A 136 -41.72 17.60 7.05
C LYS A 136 -42.16 18.88 7.74
#